data_AF-A0A4Y6PXH8-F1
#
_entry.id   AF-A0A4Y6PXH8-F1
#
_cell.length_a   1.000
_cell.length_b   1.000
_cell.length_c   1.000
_cell.angle_alpha   90.00
_cell.angle_beta   90.00
_cell.angle_gamma   90.00
#
_symmetry.space_group_name_H-M   'P 1'
#
loop_
_entity.id
_entity.type
_entity.pdbx_description
1 polymer ?
#
loop_
_entity_poly.entity_id
_entity_poly.type
_entity_poly.pdbx_seq_one_letter_code
_entity_poly.pdbx_strand_id
1 'polypeptide(L)'
;MDTLDVLEKAERKGGPERRQAMTDVIMAARDLGCDFNVGGGKAGGFNVRYGSLRYAVMDLNTRGEVFLHIKHHPSKDITDEQRDEANKFVESLEGFTIKNGPINNYGQIEEPIEEVPVDALRKFLERTVEVIREVYYRPHIELAG
;
A
#
# COMPACT_ATOMS: atom_id res chain seq x y z
N MET A 1 1.60 -9.43 19.13
CA MET A 1 1.79 -9.79 17.72
C MET A 1 2.83 -8.83 17.19
N ASP A 2 4.05 -9.32 17.04
CA ASP A 2 5.15 -8.60 16.41
C ASP A 2 5.25 -8.95 14.91
N THR A 3 6.25 -8.40 14.22
CA THR A 3 6.46 -8.64 12.78
C THR A 3 6.64 -10.12 12.46
N LEU A 4 7.38 -10.87 13.31
CA LEU A 4 7.63 -12.29 13.08
C LEU A 4 6.36 -13.10 13.27
N ASP A 5 5.54 -12.78 14.28
CA ASP A 5 4.24 -13.41 14.49
C ASP A 5 3.31 -13.22 13.26
N VAL A 6 3.33 -12.04 12.64
CA VAL A 6 2.53 -11.75 11.44
C VAL A 6 3.02 -12.59 10.25
N LEU A 7 4.33 -12.61 10.01
CA LEU A 7 4.91 -13.36 8.88
C LEU A 7 4.73 -14.87 9.06
N GLU A 8 4.90 -15.40 10.27
CA GLU A 8 4.64 -16.81 10.56
C GLU A 8 3.16 -17.15 10.34
N LYS A 9 2.24 -16.27 10.79
CA LYS A 9 0.81 -16.47 10.56
C LYS A 9 0.43 -16.39 9.08
N ALA A 10 1.11 -15.55 8.30
CA ALA A 10 0.94 -15.48 6.85
C ALA A 10 1.43 -16.76 6.17
N GLU A 11 2.60 -17.26 6.56
CA GLU A 11 3.17 -18.52 6.07
C GLU A 11 2.24 -19.70 6.31
N ARG A 12 1.70 -19.82 7.53
CA ARG A 12 0.72 -20.87 7.87
C ARG A 12 -0.55 -20.83 7.00
N LYS A 13 -0.89 -19.68 6.42
CA LYS A 13 -2.13 -19.47 5.64
C LYS A 13 -1.94 -19.49 4.13
N GLY A 14 -0.73 -19.26 3.64
CA GLY A 14 -0.45 -19.06 2.21
C GLY A 14 0.87 -19.60 1.75
N GLY A 15 1.54 -20.41 2.57
CA GLY A 15 2.84 -20.99 2.26
C GLY A 15 4.01 -20.01 2.42
N PRO A 16 5.23 -20.51 2.24
CA PRO A 16 6.45 -19.70 2.26
C PRO A 16 6.42 -18.57 1.21
N GLU A 17 5.70 -18.76 0.10
CA GLU A 17 5.55 -17.76 -0.96
C GLU A 17 4.84 -16.51 -0.46
N ARG A 18 3.75 -16.64 0.32
CA ARG A 18 3.06 -15.49 0.92
C ARG A 18 3.96 -14.74 1.90
N ARG A 19 4.70 -15.48 2.72
CA ARG A 19 5.67 -14.86 3.64
C ARG A 19 6.73 -14.08 2.87
N GLN A 20 7.26 -14.65 1.79
CA GLN A 20 8.26 -14.01 0.96
C GLN A 20 7.71 -12.76 0.28
N ALA A 21 6.55 -12.85 -0.38
CA ALA A 21 5.92 -11.74 -1.05
C ALA A 21 5.59 -10.58 -0.09
N MET A 22 5.05 -10.87 1.10
CA MET A 22 4.84 -9.86 2.14
C MET A 22 6.16 -9.22 2.59
N THR A 23 7.23 -10.01 2.73
CA THR A 23 8.56 -9.50 3.11
C THR A 23 9.11 -8.57 2.04
N ASP A 24 9.03 -8.97 0.77
CA ASP A 24 9.56 -8.19 -0.35
C ASP A 24 8.85 -6.84 -0.49
N VAL A 25 7.52 -6.81 -0.33
CA VAL A 25 6.75 -5.56 -0.37
C VAL A 25 7.11 -4.64 0.80
N ILE A 26 7.30 -5.19 2.01
CA ILE A 26 7.71 -4.40 3.18
C ILE A 26 9.11 -3.82 2.99
N MET A 27 10.04 -4.61 2.44
CA MET A 27 11.40 -4.16 2.14
C MET A 27 11.39 -3.07 1.07
N ALA A 28 10.64 -3.25 -0.03
CA ALA A 28 10.47 -2.24 -1.06
C ALA A 28 9.88 -0.93 -0.51
N ALA A 29 8.87 -1.02 0.37
CA ALA A 29 8.30 0.15 1.02
C ALA A 29 9.34 0.86 1.92
N ARG A 30 10.15 0.10 2.67
CA ARG A 30 11.20 0.65 3.52
C ARG A 30 12.27 1.38 2.70
N ASP A 31 12.67 0.83 1.57
CA ASP A 31 13.65 1.46 0.66
C ASP A 31 13.16 2.81 0.11
N LEU A 32 11.84 2.98 0.00
CA LEU A 32 11.20 4.25 -0.39
C LEU A 32 11.02 5.24 0.77
N GLY A 33 11.40 4.86 2.00
CA GLY A 33 11.26 5.68 3.20
C GLY A 33 9.89 5.55 3.88
N CYS A 34 9.15 4.48 3.62
CA CYS A 34 7.93 4.17 4.36
C CYS A 34 8.25 3.47 5.69
N ASP A 35 7.43 3.77 6.69
CA ASP A 35 7.35 3.01 7.93
C ASP A 35 6.23 1.97 7.82
N PHE A 36 6.36 0.85 8.52
CA PHE A 36 5.30 -0.14 8.65
C PHE A 36 5.06 -0.47 10.11
N ASN A 37 3.79 -0.72 10.45
CA ASN A 37 3.39 -1.14 11.79
C ASN A 37 2.56 -2.40 11.68
N VAL A 38 2.68 -3.29 12.67
CA VAL A 38 1.77 -4.43 12.80
C VAL A 38 0.36 -3.92 13.05
N GLY A 39 -0.60 -4.36 12.23
CA GLY A 39 -1.98 -3.89 12.24
C GLY A 39 -2.93 -4.87 11.54
N GLY A 40 -4.09 -4.41 11.06
CA GLY A 40 -5.05 -5.27 10.34
C GLY A 40 -6.06 -6.03 11.22
N GLY A 41 -6.32 -5.54 12.44
CA GLY A 41 -7.38 -6.06 13.32
C GLY A 41 -7.22 -7.54 13.67
N LYS A 42 -8.32 -8.30 13.69
CA LYS A 42 -8.30 -9.75 14.01
C LYS A 42 -7.50 -10.58 12.98
N ALA A 43 -7.41 -10.11 11.74
CA ALA A 43 -6.64 -10.80 10.71
C ALA A 43 -5.14 -10.74 11.01
N GLY A 44 -4.64 -9.59 11.50
CA GLY A 44 -3.20 -9.32 11.61
C GLY A 44 -2.59 -9.03 10.23
N GLY A 45 -1.52 -8.24 10.19
CA GLY A 45 -1.01 -7.67 8.95
C GLY A 45 -0.08 -6.48 9.18
N PHE A 46 0.16 -5.73 8.12
CA PHE A 46 1.01 -4.54 8.11
C PHE A 46 0.26 -3.34 7.55
N ASN A 47 0.40 -2.21 8.23
CA ASN A 47 -0.02 -0.91 7.74
C ASN A 47 1.22 -0.13 7.29
N VAL A 48 1.34 0.10 5.98
CA VAL A 48 2.44 0.85 5.36
C VAL A 48 2.09 2.32 5.29
N ARG A 49 2.93 3.19 5.86
CA ARG A 49 2.72 4.62 5.98
C ARG A 49 3.95 5.39 5.52
N TYR A 50 3.78 6.59 4.98
CA TYR A 50 4.89 7.42 4.51
C TYR A 50 5.04 8.74 5.27
N GLY A 51 6.29 9.02 5.66
CA GLY A 51 6.74 10.26 6.29
C GLY A 51 6.20 10.49 7.71
N SER A 52 6.61 11.62 8.31
CA SER A 52 6.33 11.96 9.71
C SER A 52 4.84 12.09 10.04
N LEU A 53 4.02 12.46 9.04
CA LEU A 53 2.56 12.56 9.17
C LEU A 53 1.84 11.23 8.93
N ARG A 54 2.58 10.14 8.70
CA ARG A 54 2.08 8.76 8.57
C ARG A 54 0.96 8.63 7.53
N TYR A 55 1.18 9.17 6.33
CA TYR A 55 0.23 9.09 5.23
C TYR A 55 -0.03 7.64 4.80
N ALA A 56 -1.29 7.29 4.53
CA ALA A 56 -1.67 5.92 4.14
C ALA A 56 -1.16 5.56 2.74
N VAL A 57 -0.46 4.43 2.63
CA VAL A 57 0.12 3.94 1.36
C VAL A 57 -0.52 2.62 0.95
N MET A 58 -0.32 1.59 1.76
CA MET A 58 -0.77 0.24 1.46
C MET A 58 -1.05 -0.49 2.78
N ASP A 59 -2.03 -1.38 2.79
CA ASP A 59 -2.20 -2.33 3.88
C ASP A 59 -2.15 -3.76 3.36
N LEU A 60 -1.48 -4.62 4.11
CA LEU A 60 -1.35 -6.06 3.84
C LEU A 60 -1.90 -6.83 5.03
N ASN A 61 -2.50 -7.99 4.82
CA ASN A 61 -2.87 -8.86 5.93
C ASN A 61 -2.47 -10.31 5.74
N THR A 62 -2.54 -11.09 6.82
CA THR A 62 -2.10 -12.49 6.81
C THR A 62 -2.95 -13.41 5.93
N ARG A 63 -4.07 -12.93 5.38
CA ARG A 63 -4.86 -13.66 4.38
C ARG A 63 -4.36 -13.42 2.95
N GLY A 64 -3.31 -12.61 2.77
CA GLY A 64 -2.79 -12.22 1.46
C GLY A 64 -3.54 -11.05 0.84
N GLU A 65 -4.52 -10.44 1.53
CA GLU A 65 -5.28 -9.32 0.98
C GLU A 65 -4.40 -8.05 0.98
N VAL A 66 -4.39 -7.37 -0.17
CA VAL A 66 -3.69 -6.11 -0.40
C VAL A 66 -4.71 -4.98 -0.57
N PHE A 67 -4.50 -3.90 0.16
CA PHE A 67 -5.30 -2.67 0.06
C PHE A 67 -4.43 -1.52 -0.42
N LEU A 68 -4.82 -0.93 -1.54
CA LEU A 68 -4.14 0.17 -2.22
C LEU A 68 -4.80 1.49 -1.82
N HIS A 69 -4.12 2.34 -1.06
CA HIS A 69 -4.69 3.64 -0.64
C HIS A 69 -4.41 4.70 -1.70
N ILE A 70 -5.45 5.39 -2.15
CA ILE A 70 -5.33 6.57 -3.04
C ILE A 70 -5.68 7.87 -2.31
N LYS A 71 -6.44 7.77 -1.20
CA LYS A 71 -6.64 8.84 -0.22
C LYS A 71 -5.64 8.69 0.92
N HIS A 72 -4.53 9.42 0.82
CA HIS A 72 -3.39 9.25 1.72
C HIS A 72 -3.56 9.96 3.07
N HIS A 73 -4.22 11.12 3.08
CA HIS A 73 -4.48 11.91 4.29
C HIS A 73 -5.84 11.52 4.89
N PRO A 74 -5.96 11.25 6.20
CA PRO A 74 -7.21 10.80 6.80
C PRO A 74 -8.35 11.82 6.66
N SER A 75 -8.05 13.10 6.87
CA SER A 75 -9.02 14.20 6.85
C SER A 75 -9.11 14.99 5.55
N LYS A 76 -8.25 14.78 4.56
CA LYS A 76 -8.32 15.50 3.28
C LYS A 76 -8.88 14.57 2.22
N ASP A 77 -9.96 14.97 1.60
CA ASP A 77 -10.50 14.26 0.45
C ASP A 77 -9.61 14.46 -0.79
N ILE A 78 -9.75 13.54 -1.74
CA ILE A 78 -9.10 13.63 -3.05
C ILE A 78 -10.10 14.19 -4.06
N THR A 79 -9.60 14.91 -5.06
CA THR A 79 -10.43 15.39 -6.16
C THR A 79 -10.83 14.24 -7.10
N ASP A 80 -11.84 14.46 -7.93
CA ASP A 80 -12.24 13.46 -8.94
C ASP A 80 -11.13 13.23 -9.96
N GLU A 81 -10.37 14.26 -10.34
CA GLU A 81 -9.19 14.14 -11.20
C GLU A 81 -8.11 13.24 -10.57
N GLN A 82 -7.76 13.47 -9.29
CA GLN A 82 -6.79 12.62 -8.57
C GLN A 82 -7.25 11.16 -8.48
N ARG A 83 -8.57 10.95 -8.33
CA ARG A 83 -9.19 9.63 -8.28
C ARG A 83 -9.13 8.94 -9.64
N ASP A 84 -9.48 9.64 -10.71
CA ASP A 84 -9.46 9.11 -12.07
C ASP A 84 -8.04 8.76 -12.52
N GLU A 85 -7.06 9.62 -12.22
CA GLU A 85 -5.65 9.34 -12.46
C GLU A 85 -5.16 8.11 -11.69
N ALA A 86 -5.56 7.99 -10.41
CA ALA A 86 -5.20 6.83 -9.60
C ALA A 86 -5.82 5.54 -10.15
N ASN A 87 -7.09 5.56 -10.57
CA ASN A 87 -7.74 4.39 -11.17
C ASN A 87 -7.09 4.00 -12.50
N LYS A 88 -6.83 4.96 -13.40
CA LYS A 88 -6.12 4.70 -14.67
C LYS A 88 -4.73 4.11 -14.45
N PHE A 89 -3.98 4.63 -13.47
CA PHE A 89 -2.67 4.08 -13.13
C PHE A 89 -2.80 2.64 -12.64
N VAL A 90 -3.74 2.38 -11.73
CA VAL A 90 -3.96 1.04 -11.17
C VAL A 90 -4.42 0.04 -12.25
N GLU A 91 -5.31 0.43 -13.15
CA GLU A 91 -5.74 -0.38 -14.30
C GLU A 91 -4.59 -0.72 -15.27
N SER A 92 -3.53 0.10 -15.30
CA SER A 92 -2.34 -0.15 -16.12
C SER A 92 -1.35 -1.14 -15.51
N LEU A 93 -1.53 -1.52 -14.24
CA LEU A 93 -0.66 -2.45 -13.55
C LEU A 93 -1.03 -3.89 -13.90
N GLU A 94 -0.09 -4.62 -14.48
CA GLU A 94 -0.29 -6.02 -14.83
C GLU A 94 -0.29 -6.92 -13.59
N GLY A 95 -1.13 -7.96 -13.62
CA GLY A 95 -1.10 -9.06 -12.65
C GLY A 95 -1.92 -8.84 -11.39
N PHE A 96 -2.84 -7.87 -11.36
CA PHE A 96 -3.89 -7.85 -10.36
C PHE A 96 -5.18 -7.14 -10.80
N THR A 97 -6.30 -7.55 -10.21
CA THR A 97 -7.66 -7.04 -10.47
C THR A 97 -8.19 -6.31 -9.24
N ILE A 98 -8.87 -5.17 -9.44
CA ILE A 98 -9.50 -4.44 -8.34
C ILE A 98 -10.90 -4.99 -8.05
N LYS A 99 -11.06 -5.60 -6.87
CA LYS A 99 -12.30 -6.22 -6.41
C LYS A 99 -13.48 -5.26 -6.28
N ASN A 100 -13.20 -4.01 -5.88
CA ASN A 100 -14.21 -2.99 -5.59
C ASN A 100 -13.96 -1.72 -6.43
N GLY A 101 -13.91 -1.87 -7.76
CA GLY A 101 -13.70 -0.77 -8.69
C GLY A 101 -14.98 0.04 -8.95
N PRO A 102 -14.88 1.35 -9.24
CA PRO A 102 -13.67 2.17 -9.18
C PRO A 102 -13.25 2.47 -7.72
N ILE A 103 -11.96 2.67 -7.51
CA ILE A 103 -11.39 3.03 -6.21
C ILE A 103 -11.80 4.46 -5.85
N ASN A 104 -12.47 4.62 -4.70
CA ASN A 104 -12.84 5.93 -4.17
C ASN A 104 -11.86 6.47 -3.12
N ASN A 105 -11.36 5.60 -2.25
CA ASN A 105 -10.42 5.96 -1.16
C ASN A 105 -9.28 4.95 -1.06
N TYR A 106 -9.65 3.66 -1.04
CA TYR A 106 -8.73 2.54 -1.14
C TYR A 106 -9.38 1.41 -1.94
N GLY A 107 -8.57 0.68 -2.69
CA GLY A 107 -8.99 -0.49 -3.48
C GLY A 107 -8.47 -1.76 -2.85
N GLN A 108 -9.24 -2.86 -2.94
CA GLN A 108 -8.76 -4.18 -2.56
C GLN A 108 -8.42 -4.95 -3.84
N ILE A 109 -7.25 -5.60 -3.84
CA ILE A 109 -6.86 -6.55 -4.88
C ILE A 109 -7.61 -7.88 -4.68
N GLU A 110 -8.08 -8.49 -5.77
CA GLU A 110 -8.77 -9.79 -5.73
C GLU A 110 -7.81 -10.94 -5.43
N GLU A 111 -6.65 -10.94 -6.09
CA GLU A 111 -5.61 -11.93 -5.97
C GLU A 111 -4.88 -11.84 -4.61
N PRO A 112 -4.44 -12.97 -4.04
CA PRO A 112 -3.59 -12.93 -2.86
C PRO A 112 -2.18 -12.43 -3.24
N ILE A 113 -1.50 -11.77 -2.31
CA ILE A 113 -0.20 -11.11 -2.53
C ILE A 113 0.87 -12.00 -3.18
N GLU A 114 0.90 -13.30 -2.90
CA GLU A 114 1.86 -14.25 -3.50
C GLU A 114 1.61 -14.54 -4.99
N GLU A 115 0.44 -14.22 -5.51
CA GLU A 115 0.08 -14.36 -6.93
C GLU A 115 0.27 -13.04 -7.69
N VAL A 116 0.49 -11.93 -6.97
CA VAL A 116 0.66 -10.60 -7.57
C VAL A 116 2.14 -10.35 -7.92
N PRO A 117 2.46 -9.87 -9.13
CA PRO A 117 3.82 -9.47 -9.47
C PRO A 117 4.35 -8.39 -8.52
N VAL A 118 5.49 -8.65 -7.87
CA VAL A 118 6.08 -7.72 -6.89
C VAL A 118 6.38 -6.35 -7.53
N ASP A 119 6.73 -6.32 -8.81
CA ASP A 119 7.00 -5.10 -9.56
C ASP A 119 5.76 -4.22 -9.70
N ALA A 120 4.56 -4.81 -9.79
CA ALA A 120 3.32 -4.05 -9.87
C ALA A 120 3.02 -3.35 -8.53
N LEU A 121 3.23 -4.05 -7.40
CA LEU A 121 3.13 -3.48 -6.06
C LEU A 121 4.20 -2.40 -5.82
N ARG A 122 5.42 -2.63 -6.30
CA ARG A 122 6.51 -1.64 -6.22
C ARG A 122 6.19 -0.37 -6.98
N LYS A 123 5.74 -0.47 -8.24
CA LYS A 123 5.29 0.68 -9.04
C LYS A 123 4.20 1.46 -8.31
N PHE A 124 3.26 0.77 -7.67
CA PHE A 124 2.23 1.41 -6.87
C PHE A 124 2.80 2.16 -5.66
N LEU A 125 3.76 1.57 -4.94
CA LEU A 125 4.44 2.23 -3.82
C LEU A 125 5.19 3.49 -4.28
N GLU A 126 5.95 3.39 -5.38
CA GLU A 126 6.72 4.50 -5.96
C GLU A 126 5.80 5.67 -6.34
N ARG A 127 4.75 5.41 -7.13
CA ARG A 127 3.76 6.43 -7.52
C ARG A 127 3.09 7.06 -6.31
N THR A 128 2.71 6.26 -5.33
CA THR A 128 2.04 6.75 -4.11
C THR A 128 2.96 7.66 -3.29
N VAL A 129 4.21 7.25 -3.07
CA VAL A 129 5.19 8.05 -2.34
C VAL A 129 5.48 9.37 -3.07
N GLU A 130 5.59 9.33 -4.40
CA GLU A 130 5.76 10.53 -5.21
C GLU A 130 4.56 11.47 -5.08
N VAL A 131 3.33 10.99 -5.26
CA VAL A 131 2.11 11.79 -5.03
C VAL A 131 2.11 12.42 -3.64
N ILE A 132 2.51 11.67 -2.62
CA ILE A 132 2.54 12.22 -1.25
C ILE A 132 3.57 13.33 -1.12
N ARG A 133 4.76 13.15 -1.70
CA ARG A 133 5.83 14.18 -1.72
C ARG A 133 5.34 15.44 -2.42
N GLU A 134 4.76 15.30 -3.60
CA GLU A 134 4.34 16.42 -4.45
C GLU A 134 3.13 17.17 -3.90
N VAL A 135 2.11 16.46 -3.44
CA VAL A 135 0.83 17.07 -3.06
C VAL A 135 0.83 17.54 -1.60
N TYR A 136 1.50 16.82 -0.71
CA TYR A 136 1.40 17.10 0.73
C TYR A 136 2.68 17.65 1.37
N TYR A 137 3.87 17.38 0.83
CA TYR A 137 5.11 17.90 1.43
C TYR A 137 5.68 19.10 0.68
N ARG A 138 5.81 19.04 -0.64
CA ARG A 138 6.43 20.09 -1.46
C ARG A 138 5.82 21.48 -1.23
N PRO A 139 4.49 21.67 -1.16
CA PRO A 139 3.92 22.99 -0.92
C PRO A 139 4.39 23.63 0.40
N HIS A 140 4.71 22.82 1.41
CA HIS A 140 5.19 23.32 2.71
C HIS A 140 6.70 23.58 2.74
N ILE A 141 7.47 22.92 1.87
CA ILE A 141 8.91 23.16 1.73
C ILE A 141 9.14 24.45 0.95
N GLU A 142 8.41 24.64 -0.15
CA GLU A 142 8.53 25.83 -1.00
C GLU A 142 8.01 27.10 -0.34
N LEU A 143 7.03 27.01 0.58
CA LEU A 143 6.57 28.14 1.38
C LEU A 143 7.51 28.50 2.55
N ALA A 144 8.46 27.62 2.88
CA ALA A 144 9.41 27.81 3.98
C ALA A 144 10.80 28.30 3.52
N GLY A 145 11.04 28.36 2.20
CA GLY A 145 12.23 28.94 1.58
C GLY A 145 11.96 30.33 1.01
#